data_AF-A0A2D5E293-F1
#
_entry.id   AF-A0A2D5E293-F1
#
_cell.length_a   1.000
_cell.length_b   1.000
_cell.length_c   1.000
_cell.angle_alpha   90.00
_cell.angle_beta   90.00
_cell.angle_gamma   90.00
#
_symmetry.space_group_name_H-M   'P 1'
#
loop_
_entity.id
_entity.type
_entity.pdbx_description
1 polymer ?
#
loop_
_entity_poly.entity_id
_entity_poly.type
_entity_poly.pdbx_seq_one_letter_code
_entity_poly.pdbx_strand_id
1 'polypeptide(L)'
;MSARNRRNVGKEAAVFDARAHASRFSVKGVGAAGITASGLLATFLLTVFLGCGGQSVTDPARVLSDTSEVPARHAAAIGMAEGILGQEETIRLLRRMIVSDGYALESREAAWKTLERLDRPQLARLLELNLPRLSAPRWRTRICELIAEEVWIEMTPTLIRAWARKMPGFLGDPADRPERLALIEMYGETQLPKVLVQVMLDADPVVAANLRARCWELLVAEGRLEVVVDLLKNADVDPNDGLFRDLRRIAGATDVIPTNREEIAWMRALCLEENEAFLDAVIEAVGQIPAARRSDLEPRDLGIIVGARRIDPALLKMDEAELEAILSPRIDPDGRRFYTADFTGHRGTFSERFRNRREKLDWGDLLALVVASEAIALEPVRRHLFDHAERDLLDTGTEFGGVIGIDDRGRFVVEEFAPRTRSGDIRFVAPQALFDAGYSGLFHFHHHAQDYENRKYAGPHLGDFGYAESTRANCLVFTFIDSRTLNADWYRHGGMVVDLGQISRPD
;
A
#
# COMPACT_ATOMS: atom_id res chain seq x y z
N MET A 1 6.50 -59.12 14.21
CA MET A 1 5.80 -60.22 13.52
C MET A 1 4.80 -59.59 12.55
N SER A 2 4.99 -59.81 11.25
CA SER A 2 4.13 -59.44 10.09
C SER A 2 3.83 -57.94 9.83
N ALA A 3 3.82 -57.35 8.63
CA ALA A 3 4.53 -57.45 7.35
C ALA A 3 3.63 -56.73 6.29
N ARG A 4 4.26 -55.89 5.43
CA ARG A 4 3.79 -55.36 4.13
C ARG A 4 2.65 -54.32 4.17
N ASN A 5 2.75 -53.18 3.48
CA ASN A 5 2.87 -53.13 2.02
C ASN A 5 3.61 -51.87 1.51
N ARG A 6 4.63 -52.08 0.66
CA ARG A 6 5.26 -51.07 -0.20
C ARG A 6 4.66 -51.20 -1.60
N ARG A 7 4.38 -50.09 -2.29
CA ARG A 7 4.42 -50.02 -3.75
C ARG A 7 5.12 -48.74 -4.21
N ASN A 8 6.17 -48.97 -5.00
CA ASN A 8 6.88 -48.03 -5.86
C ASN A 8 6.07 -47.76 -7.13
N VAL A 9 6.04 -46.51 -7.58
CA VAL A 9 6.19 -46.03 -8.96
C VAL A 9 6.77 -44.61 -8.78
N GLY A 10 7.85 -44.12 -9.38
CA GLY A 10 8.56 -44.48 -10.60
C GLY A 10 8.68 -43.23 -11.46
N LYS A 11 9.83 -42.55 -11.35
CA LYS A 11 10.48 -41.55 -12.24
C LYS A 11 9.65 -40.92 -13.37
N GLU A 12 9.72 -39.58 -13.47
CA GLU A 12 10.32 -38.91 -14.64
C GLU A 12 10.65 -37.44 -14.34
N ALA A 13 11.89 -37.07 -14.62
CA ALA A 13 12.41 -35.71 -14.56
C ALA A 13 12.38 -35.12 -15.97
N ALA A 14 11.74 -33.97 -16.15
CA ALA A 14 11.83 -33.19 -17.38
C ALA A 14 12.86 -32.07 -17.21
N VAL A 15 14.08 -32.36 -17.69
CA VAL A 15 15.09 -31.38 -18.08
C VAL A 15 14.60 -30.73 -19.38
N PHE A 16 14.46 -29.41 -19.41
CA PHE A 16 14.30 -28.68 -20.68
C PHE A 16 15.59 -27.90 -20.95
N ASP A 17 16.39 -28.49 -21.83
CA ASP A 17 17.66 -27.98 -22.34
C ASP A 17 17.41 -27.02 -23.50
N ALA A 18 18.18 -25.95 -23.53
CA ALA A 18 18.19 -24.94 -24.56
C ALA A 18 18.95 -25.46 -25.78
N ARG A 19 18.39 -25.30 -26.99
CA ARG A 19 19.21 -25.21 -28.21
C ARG A 19 18.54 -24.48 -29.36
N ALA A 20 19.23 -23.40 -29.72
CA ALA A 20 19.33 -22.71 -31.00
C ALA A 20 18.74 -23.40 -32.23
N HIS A 21 18.02 -22.63 -33.04
CA HIS A 21 18.05 -22.78 -34.49
C HIS A 21 18.20 -21.43 -35.18
N ALA A 22 19.42 -21.19 -35.65
CA ALA A 22 19.75 -20.26 -36.71
C ALA A 22 19.37 -20.87 -38.08
N SER A 23 18.83 -20.06 -38.98
CA SER A 23 18.85 -20.29 -40.43
C SER A 23 19.01 -18.90 -41.09
N ARG A 24 20.22 -18.50 -41.47
CA ARG A 24 20.93 -18.73 -42.73
C ARG A 24 20.16 -18.27 -43.98
N PHE A 25 20.51 -17.05 -44.39
CA PHE A 25 20.89 -16.63 -45.75
C PHE A 25 20.75 -17.69 -46.87
N SER A 26 19.99 -17.33 -47.91
CA SER A 26 20.19 -17.83 -49.26
C SER A 26 20.30 -16.65 -50.22
N VAL A 27 21.50 -16.47 -50.74
CA VAL A 27 21.82 -15.61 -51.88
C VAL A 27 21.73 -16.49 -53.14
N LYS A 28 20.94 -16.08 -54.12
CA LYS A 28 21.15 -16.43 -55.52
C LYS A 28 20.92 -15.20 -56.37
N GLY A 29 21.97 -14.82 -57.10
CA GLY A 29 21.92 -13.77 -58.11
C GLY A 29 21.82 -14.32 -59.53
N VAL A 30 21.96 -13.35 -60.44
CA VAL A 30 22.22 -13.40 -61.89
C VAL A 30 20.98 -13.40 -62.80
N GLY A 31 20.87 -12.31 -63.56
CA GLY A 31 20.04 -12.19 -64.76
C GLY A 31 20.06 -10.76 -65.31
N ALA A 32 21.13 -10.41 -66.04
CA ALA A 32 21.29 -9.13 -66.73
C ALA A 32 20.67 -9.15 -68.14
N ALA A 33 19.95 -8.08 -68.49
CA ALA A 33 19.75 -7.49 -69.84
C ALA A 33 18.85 -6.26 -69.60
N GLY A 34 19.22 -5.00 -69.84
CA GLY A 34 19.90 -4.46 -71.01
C GLY A 34 18.85 -4.05 -72.03
N ILE A 35 18.37 -2.80 -71.99
CA ILE A 35 17.93 -1.98 -73.14
C ILE A 35 17.89 -0.50 -72.72
N THR A 36 18.50 0.31 -73.58
CA THR A 36 18.75 1.75 -73.60
C THR A 36 17.56 2.59 -74.09
N ALA A 37 17.48 3.85 -73.64
CA ALA A 37 17.14 5.09 -74.40
C ALA A 37 16.53 6.13 -73.43
N SER A 38 17.23 7.22 -73.09
CA SER A 38 17.31 8.51 -73.82
C SER A 38 16.07 9.40 -73.71
N GLY A 39 16.27 10.63 -73.21
CA GLY A 39 15.39 11.79 -73.47
C GLY A 39 14.84 12.45 -72.19
N LEU A 40 15.52 13.44 -71.59
CA LEU A 40 15.36 14.90 -71.81
C LEU A 40 13.97 15.48 -71.42
N LEU A 41 14.06 16.48 -70.55
CA LEU A 41 13.18 17.65 -70.43
C LEU A 41 11.81 17.47 -69.73
N ALA A 42 11.65 18.08 -68.55
CA ALA A 42 10.87 19.31 -68.41
C ALA A 42 10.54 19.59 -66.93
N THR A 43 11.11 20.68 -66.46
CA THR A 43 10.66 21.53 -65.36
C THR A 43 9.14 21.72 -65.41
N PHE A 44 8.38 21.32 -64.38
CA PHE A 44 7.05 21.89 -64.11
C PHE A 44 6.68 21.71 -62.62
N LEU A 45 6.55 22.84 -61.93
CA LEU A 45 5.61 23.16 -60.84
C LEU A 45 5.55 22.17 -59.66
N LEU A 46 6.15 22.46 -58.49
CA LEU A 46 5.63 23.39 -57.47
C LEU A 46 4.10 23.46 -57.39
N THR A 47 3.56 23.19 -56.20
CA THR A 47 2.14 23.22 -55.78
C THR A 47 1.28 22.00 -56.09
N VAL A 48 1.23 21.02 -55.18
CA VAL A 48 0.02 20.53 -54.48
C VAL A 48 0.46 19.69 -53.26
N PHE A 49 0.75 20.34 -52.13
CA PHE A 49 0.73 19.71 -50.79
C PHE A 49 -0.01 20.60 -49.77
N LEU A 50 -0.93 21.44 -50.25
CA LEU A 50 -1.86 22.21 -49.43
C LEU A 50 -3.26 21.65 -49.66
N GLY A 51 -3.59 20.59 -48.93
CA GLY A 51 -4.81 19.82 -49.14
C GLY A 51 -5.25 19.02 -47.92
N CYS A 52 -5.17 19.61 -46.72
CA CYS A 52 -5.98 19.22 -45.56
C CYS A 52 -6.37 20.52 -44.82
N GLY A 53 -7.61 20.96 -45.02
CA GLY A 53 -8.16 22.19 -44.46
C GLY A 53 -8.37 22.11 -42.95
N GLY A 54 -7.30 22.28 -42.18
CA GLY A 54 -7.40 22.59 -40.75
C GLY A 54 -7.81 24.05 -40.57
N GLN A 55 -8.82 24.31 -39.74
CA GLN A 55 -9.15 25.66 -39.29
C GLN A 55 -7.87 26.32 -38.73
N SER A 56 -7.55 27.53 -39.20
CA SER A 56 -6.38 28.28 -38.73
C SER A 56 -6.49 28.55 -37.22
N VAL A 57 -5.39 28.33 -36.49
CA VAL A 57 -5.30 28.70 -35.07
C VAL A 57 -4.97 30.19 -35.01
N THR A 58 -5.94 30.99 -34.56
CA THR A 58 -5.77 32.45 -34.38
C THR A 58 -5.54 32.84 -32.93
N ASP A 59 -6.01 32.01 -31.99
CA ASP A 59 -5.85 32.18 -30.55
C ASP A 59 -5.28 30.88 -29.96
N PRO A 60 -3.94 30.76 -29.87
CA PRO A 60 -3.30 29.58 -29.29
C PRO A 60 -3.69 29.38 -27.83
N ALA A 61 -3.89 30.43 -27.03
CA ALA A 61 -4.18 30.29 -25.60
C ALA A 61 -5.53 29.61 -25.36
N ARG A 62 -6.55 30.01 -26.13
CA ARG A 62 -7.88 29.37 -26.09
C ARG A 62 -7.80 27.91 -26.52
N VAL A 63 -7.10 27.61 -27.63
CA VAL A 63 -6.98 26.24 -28.14
C VAL A 63 -6.23 25.35 -27.15
N LEU A 64 -5.09 25.80 -26.59
CA LEU A 64 -4.33 25.03 -25.61
C LEU A 64 -5.11 24.79 -24.31
N SER A 65 -6.07 25.64 -23.97
CA SER A 65 -6.90 25.50 -22.76
C SER A 65 -8.14 24.61 -22.95
N ASP A 66 -8.47 24.23 -24.19
CA ASP A 66 -9.70 23.50 -24.51
C ASP A 66 -9.42 22.01 -24.71
N THR A 67 -9.77 21.19 -23.72
CA THR A 67 -9.55 19.74 -23.75
C THR A 67 -10.32 19.02 -24.86
N SER A 68 -11.34 19.65 -25.45
CA SER A 68 -12.15 19.05 -26.51
C SER A 68 -11.56 19.23 -27.92
N GLU A 69 -10.51 20.04 -28.06
CA GLU A 69 -9.87 20.27 -29.34
C GLU A 69 -9.10 19.05 -29.85
N VAL A 70 -9.04 18.91 -31.18
CA VAL A 70 -8.38 17.76 -31.82
C VAL A 70 -6.84 17.89 -31.73
N PRO A 71 -6.10 16.76 -31.65
CA PRO A 71 -4.64 16.79 -31.47
C PRO A 71 -3.87 17.63 -32.50
N ALA A 72 -4.32 17.63 -33.76
CA ALA A 72 -3.69 18.44 -34.81
C ALA A 72 -3.78 19.95 -34.53
N ARG A 73 -4.89 20.41 -33.94
CA ARG A 73 -5.06 21.83 -33.56
C ARG A 73 -4.25 22.20 -32.33
N HIS A 74 -4.15 21.30 -31.34
CA HIS A 74 -3.21 21.48 -30.24
C HIS A 74 -1.77 21.59 -30.74
N ALA A 75 -1.32 20.67 -31.60
CA ALA A 75 0.03 20.70 -32.16
C ALA A 75 0.32 22.01 -32.91
N ALA A 76 -0.62 22.48 -33.73
CA ALA A 76 -0.51 23.77 -34.41
C ALA A 76 -0.46 24.96 -33.42
N ALA A 77 -1.30 24.94 -32.39
CA ALA A 77 -1.31 25.98 -31.35
C ALA A 77 -0.01 26.00 -30.55
N ILE A 78 0.55 24.84 -30.19
CA ILE A 78 1.84 24.71 -29.50
C ILE A 78 2.95 25.33 -30.35
N GLY A 79 2.99 25.03 -31.66
CA GLY A 79 4.01 25.57 -32.57
C GLY A 79 3.96 27.10 -32.74
N MET A 80 2.82 27.74 -32.46
CA MET A 80 2.65 29.19 -32.54
C MET A 80 2.75 29.89 -31.18
N ALA A 81 2.65 29.15 -30.07
CA ALA A 81 2.45 29.71 -28.73
C ALA A 81 3.58 30.65 -28.29
N GLU A 82 4.86 30.25 -28.46
CA GLU A 82 5.99 31.08 -28.02
C GLU A 82 6.03 32.43 -28.73
N GLY A 83 5.79 32.46 -30.04
CA GLY A 83 5.84 33.68 -30.83
C GLY A 83 4.67 34.64 -30.57
N ILE A 84 3.51 34.12 -30.16
CA ILE A 84 2.28 34.90 -29.96
C ILE A 84 2.06 35.26 -28.49
N LEU A 85 2.26 34.30 -27.57
CA LEU A 85 1.96 34.42 -26.14
C LEU A 85 3.20 34.77 -25.30
N GLY A 86 4.41 34.55 -25.84
CA GLY A 86 5.65 34.59 -25.08
C GLY A 86 5.91 33.28 -24.33
N GLN A 87 7.16 33.11 -23.86
CA GLN A 87 7.64 31.86 -23.26
C GLN A 87 6.96 31.53 -21.92
N GLU A 88 6.79 32.52 -21.04
CA GLU A 88 6.23 32.30 -19.69
C GLU A 88 4.79 31.76 -19.76
N GLU A 89 3.95 32.40 -20.57
CA GLU A 89 2.55 31.99 -20.76
C GLU A 89 2.44 30.65 -21.49
N THR A 90 3.32 30.41 -22.47
CA THR A 90 3.40 29.11 -23.14
C THR A 90 3.72 28.01 -22.14
N ILE A 91 4.76 28.16 -21.32
CA ILE A 91 5.13 27.19 -20.28
C ILE A 91 3.95 26.94 -19.33
N ARG A 92 3.25 27.98 -18.90
CA ARG A 92 2.07 27.86 -18.02
C ARG A 92 0.99 26.97 -18.63
N LEU A 93 0.67 27.17 -19.91
CA LEU A 93 -0.35 26.39 -20.62
C LEU A 93 0.11 24.94 -20.87
N LEU A 94 1.35 24.72 -21.30
CA LEU A 94 1.89 23.37 -21.54
C LEU A 94 1.90 22.54 -20.24
N ARG A 95 2.28 23.14 -19.11
CA ARG A 95 2.23 22.48 -17.80
C ARG A 95 0.82 21.99 -17.48
N ARG A 96 -0.20 22.83 -17.73
CA ARG A 96 -1.61 22.48 -17.52
C ARG A 96 -2.01 21.30 -18.42
N MET A 97 -1.66 21.33 -19.70
CA MET A 97 -1.97 20.25 -20.65
C MET A 97 -1.41 18.90 -20.21
N ILE A 98 -0.18 18.89 -19.69
CA ILE A 98 0.50 17.66 -19.26
C ILE A 98 -0.20 16.99 -18.07
N VAL A 99 -0.72 17.76 -17.11
CA VAL A 99 -1.27 17.17 -15.86
C VAL A 99 -2.80 17.13 -15.79
N SER A 100 -3.49 17.89 -16.63
CA SER A 100 -4.96 17.96 -16.60
C SER A 100 -5.58 16.77 -17.31
N ASP A 101 -6.74 16.35 -16.80
CA ASP A 101 -7.59 15.36 -17.47
C ASP A 101 -8.19 15.90 -18.79
N GLY A 102 -8.73 15.01 -19.62
CA GLY A 102 -9.46 15.38 -20.84
C GLY A 102 -8.63 15.54 -22.11
N TYR A 103 -7.34 15.88 -22.03
CA TYR A 103 -6.49 15.95 -23.23
C TYR A 103 -6.25 14.58 -23.87
N ALA A 104 -6.09 14.55 -25.19
CA ALA A 104 -5.62 13.37 -25.93
C ALA A 104 -4.13 13.08 -25.66
N LEU A 105 -3.71 11.82 -25.83
CA LEU A 105 -2.35 11.37 -25.54
C LEU A 105 -1.31 12.14 -26.37
N GLU A 106 -1.55 12.27 -27.67
CA GLU A 106 -0.69 12.92 -28.64
C GLU A 106 -0.53 14.42 -28.35
N SER A 107 -1.58 15.06 -27.82
CA SER A 107 -1.53 16.46 -27.40
C SER A 107 -0.63 16.65 -26.19
N ARG A 108 -0.68 15.71 -25.23
CA ARG A 108 0.19 15.74 -24.05
C ARG A 108 1.64 15.46 -24.40
N GLU A 109 1.90 14.53 -25.32
CA GLU A 109 3.26 14.29 -25.82
C GLU A 109 3.85 15.50 -26.56
N ALA A 110 3.06 16.18 -27.38
CA ALA A 110 3.51 17.42 -28.04
C ALA A 110 3.82 18.51 -27.00
N ALA A 111 2.99 18.63 -25.96
CA ALA A 111 3.22 19.57 -24.87
C ALA A 111 4.47 19.19 -24.05
N TRP A 112 4.67 17.91 -23.75
CA TRP A 112 5.87 17.38 -23.10
C TRP A 112 7.12 17.77 -23.87
N LYS A 113 7.23 17.38 -25.15
CA LYS A 113 8.42 17.61 -25.98
C LYS A 113 8.75 19.10 -26.09
N THR A 114 7.72 19.94 -26.15
CA THR A 114 7.90 21.39 -26.21
C THR A 114 8.36 21.95 -24.87
N LEU A 115 7.74 21.53 -23.75
CA LEU A 115 8.13 21.99 -22.42
C LEU A 115 9.54 21.51 -22.05
N GLU A 116 9.90 20.29 -22.40
CA GLU A 116 11.25 19.74 -22.21
C GLU A 116 12.31 20.58 -22.90
N ARG A 117 12.07 20.96 -24.17
CA ARG A 117 12.97 21.86 -24.91
C ARG A 117 13.06 23.25 -24.28
N LEU A 118 11.96 23.76 -23.74
CA LEU A 118 11.90 25.13 -23.20
C LEU A 118 12.43 25.25 -21.78
N ASP A 119 12.11 24.29 -20.92
CA ASP A 119 12.39 24.32 -19.48
C ASP A 119 12.28 22.90 -18.88
N ARG A 120 13.27 22.07 -19.18
CA ARG A 120 13.40 20.72 -18.60
C ARG A 120 13.37 20.70 -17.06
N PRO A 121 14.03 21.62 -16.33
CA PRO A 121 13.91 21.70 -14.87
C PRO A 121 12.46 21.91 -14.40
N GLN A 122 11.69 22.76 -15.07
CA GLN A 122 10.29 22.95 -14.74
C GLN A 122 9.41 21.74 -15.07
N LEU A 123 9.74 20.99 -16.12
CA LEU A 123 9.13 19.69 -16.40
C LEU A 123 9.43 18.69 -15.26
N ALA A 124 10.68 18.56 -14.82
CA ALA A 124 11.03 17.68 -13.70
C ALA A 124 10.20 18.01 -12.43
N ARG A 125 10.18 19.29 -12.04
CA ARG A 125 9.36 19.78 -10.89
C ARG A 125 7.87 19.48 -11.08
N LEU A 126 7.35 19.61 -12.30
CA LEU A 126 5.96 19.28 -12.60
C LEU A 126 5.66 17.81 -12.33
N LEU A 127 6.56 16.91 -12.75
CA LEU A 127 6.39 15.47 -12.62
C LEU A 127 6.59 14.98 -11.19
N GLU A 128 7.57 15.52 -10.47
CA GLU A 128 7.77 15.26 -9.03
C GLU A 128 6.48 15.47 -8.23
N LEU A 129 5.75 16.55 -8.53
CA LEU A 129 4.52 16.91 -7.83
C LEU A 129 3.30 16.10 -8.29
N ASN A 130 3.22 15.75 -9.58
CA ASN A 130 1.98 15.28 -10.20
C ASN A 130 1.99 13.80 -10.58
N LEU A 131 3.13 13.20 -10.95
CA LEU A 131 3.17 11.80 -11.38
C LEU A 131 2.56 10.84 -10.36
N PRO A 132 2.86 10.94 -9.04
CA PRO A 132 2.24 10.08 -8.04
C PRO A 132 0.72 10.24 -7.93
N ARG A 133 0.16 11.37 -8.37
CA ARG A 133 -1.26 11.75 -8.28
C ARG A 133 -2.02 11.64 -9.60
N LEU A 134 -1.32 11.33 -10.69
CA LEU A 134 -1.89 11.33 -12.03
C LEU A 134 -2.91 10.20 -12.18
N SER A 135 -4.15 10.58 -12.46
CA SER A 135 -5.34 9.72 -12.60
C SER A 135 -5.55 9.16 -14.00
N ALA A 136 -4.71 9.50 -14.97
CA ALA A 136 -4.80 9.06 -16.36
C ALA A 136 -3.83 7.88 -16.63
N PRO A 137 -4.27 6.60 -16.58
CA PRO A 137 -3.35 5.46 -16.56
C PRO A 137 -2.50 5.35 -17.83
N ARG A 138 -3.12 5.53 -19.01
CA ARG A 138 -2.40 5.50 -20.29
C ARG A 138 -1.34 6.59 -20.40
N TRP A 139 -1.66 7.80 -19.93
CA TRP A 139 -0.70 8.90 -19.96
C TRP A 139 0.42 8.68 -18.95
N ARG A 140 0.09 8.18 -17.75
CA ARG A 140 1.06 7.81 -16.73
C ARG A 140 2.05 6.75 -17.22
N THR A 141 1.56 5.70 -17.89
CA THR A 141 2.40 4.70 -18.57
C THR A 141 3.34 5.37 -19.56
N ARG A 142 2.81 6.24 -20.43
CA ARG A 142 3.63 6.92 -21.43
C ARG A 142 4.69 7.85 -20.82
N ILE A 143 4.39 8.56 -19.72
CA ILE A 143 5.40 9.36 -19.00
C ILE A 143 6.53 8.47 -18.48
N CYS A 144 6.20 7.30 -17.92
CA CYS A 144 7.21 6.36 -17.42
C CYS A 144 8.08 5.83 -18.57
N GLU A 145 7.49 5.52 -19.72
CA GLU A 145 8.23 5.14 -20.95
C GLU A 145 9.15 6.27 -21.42
N LEU A 146 8.67 7.52 -21.50
CA LEU A 146 9.49 8.67 -21.89
C LEU A 146 10.69 8.89 -20.96
N ILE A 147 10.49 8.74 -19.64
CA ILE A 147 11.57 8.82 -18.65
C ILE A 147 12.62 7.71 -18.87
N ALA A 148 12.17 6.50 -19.19
CA ALA A 148 13.05 5.36 -19.44
C ALA A 148 13.79 5.44 -20.78
N GLU A 149 13.10 5.84 -21.86
CA GLU A 149 13.65 6.04 -23.21
C GLU A 149 14.86 6.99 -23.21
N GLU A 150 14.79 8.04 -22.38
CA GLU A 150 15.89 9.00 -22.22
C GLU A 150 16.89 8.65 -21.12
N VAL A 151 16.64 7.57 -20.36
CA VAL A 151 17.39 7.22 -19.14
C VAL A 151 17.53 8.44 -18.22
N TRP A 152 16.40 9.07 -17.90
CA TRP A 152 16.38 10.30 -17.10
C TRP A 152 16.60 9.97 -15.61
N ILE A 153 17.87 9.76 -15.22
CA ILE A 153 18.30 9.28 -13.89
C ILE A 153 17.75 10.15 -12.76
N GLU A 154 17.69 11.47 -12.92
CA GLU A 154 17.16 12.41 -11.93
C GLU A 154 15.69 12.15 -11.56
N MET A 155 14.94 11.45 -12.42
CA MET A 155 13.55 11.07 -12.17
C MET A 155 13.38 9.78 -11.36
N THR A 156 14.46 9.09 -11.02
CA THR A 156 14.44 7.85 -10.23
C THR A 156 13.69 8.01 -8.90
N PRO A 157 13.93 9.05 -8.07
CA PRO A 157 13.15 9.26 -6.85
C PRO A 157 11.66 9.47 -7.12
N THR A 158 11.31 10.12 -8.23
CA THR A 158 9.92 10.38 -8.60
C THR A 158 9.20 9.10 -9.01
N LEU A 159 9.84 8.24 -9.80
CA LEU A 159 9.32 6.91 -10.15
C LEU A 159 9.11 6.07 -8.89
N ILE A 160 10.08 6.03 -7.96
CA ILE A 160 9.96 5.32 -6.68
C ILE A 160 8.77 5.82 -5.87
N ARG A 161 8.60 7.14 -5.69
CA ARG A 161 7.45 7.72 -4.98
C ARG A 161 6.12 7.37 -5.63
N ALA A 162 6.07 7.40 -6.96
CA ALA A 162 4.89 7.07 -7.74
C ALA A 162 4.55 5.57 -7.66
N TRP A 163 5.56 4.70 -7.71
CA TRP A 163 5.44 3.24 -7.59
C TRP A 163 4.89 2.82 -6.23
N ALA A 164 5.51 3.31 -5.14
CA ALA A 164 5.14 2.95 -3.78
C ALA A 164 3.73 3.40 -3.37
N ARG A 165 3.10 4.29 -4.15
CA ARG A 165 1.71 4.66 -3.93
C ARG A 165 0.78 3.58 -4.49
N LYS A 166 -0.04 2.99 -3.61
CA LYS A 166 -1.21 2.18 -4.00
C LYS A 166 -2.12 3.03 -4.89
N MET A 167 -2.43 2.55 -6.10
CA MET A 167 -3.33 3.22 -7.04
C MET A 167 -4.73 2.59 -6.96
N PRO A 168 -5.74 3.29 -6.42
CA PRO A 168 -7.10 2.79 -6.40
C PRO A 168 -7.58 2.52 -7.83
N GLY A 169 -8.11 1.32 -8.09
CA GLY A 169 -8.62 0.93 -9.41
C GLY A 169 -7.56 0.54 -10.44
N PHE A 170 -6.27 0.46 -10.08
CA PHE A 170 -5.31 -0.27 -10.91
C PHE A 170 -5.62 -1.76 -10.81
N LEU A 171 -6.18 -2.33 -11.88
CA LEU A 171 -6.63 -3.72 -11.95
C LEU A 171 -5.54 -4.70 -12.43
N GLY A 172 -4.33 -4.19 -12.74
CA GLY A 172 -3.20 -5.00 -13.19
C GLY A 172 -2.39 -5.60 -12.04
N ASP A 173 -1.48 -6.52 -12.38
CA ASP A 173 -0.51 -7.07 -11.43
C ASP A 173 0.39 -5.94 -10.89
N PRO A 174 0.66 -5.86 -9.58
CA PRO A 174 1.68 -4.96 -9.03
C PRO A 174 3.03 -5.00 -9.77
N ALA A 175 3.42 -6.15 -10.34
CA ALA A 175 4.63 -6.30 -11.15
C ALA A 175 4.59 -5.53 -12.48
N ASP A 176 3.39 -5.25 -13.01
CA ASP A 176 3.13 -4.54 -14.27
C ASP A 176 3.02 -3.02 -14.09
N ARG A 177 3.32 -2.51 -12.89
CA ARG A 177 3.26 -1.06 -12.62
C ARG A 177 4.25 -0.32 -13.53
N PRO A 178 3.80 0.73 -14.27
CA PRO A 178 4.64 1.39 -15.26
C PRO A 178 5.89 2.05 -14.65
N GLU A 179 5.82 2.47 -13.40
CA GLU A 179 6.99 3.03 -12.70
C GLU A 179 8.07 1.97 -12.46
N ARG A 180 7.66 0.76 -12.06
CA ARG A 180 8.56 -0.38 -11.86
C ARG A 180 9.20 -0.76 -13.18
N LEU A 181 8.40 -0.87 -14.24
CA LEU A 181 8.89 -1.21 -15.59
C LEU A 181 9.88 -0.16 -16.12
N ALA A 182 9.62 1.12 -15.90
CA ALA A 182 10.57 2.17 -16.27
C ALA A 182 11.90 2.07 -15.50
N LEU A 183 11.86 1.80 -14.20
CA LEU A 183 13.08 1.57 -13.41
C LEU A 183 13.84 0.32 -13.89
N ILE A 184 13.13 -0.75 -14.29
CA ILE A 184 13.73 -1.95 -14.85
C ILE A 184 14.38 -1.66 -16.21
N GLU A 185 13.73 -0.89 -17.07
CA GLU A 185 14.31 -0.50 -18.37
C GLU A 185 15.58 0.35 -18.17
N MET A 186 15.56 1.28 -17.21
CA MET A 186 16.71 2.15 -16.93
C MET A 186 17.92 1.42 -16.32
N TYR A 187 17.69 0.46 -15.42
CA TYR A 187 18.75 -0.13 -14.57
C TYR A 187 18.93 -1.64 -14.71
N GLY A 188 17.94 -2.33 -15.27
CA GLY A 188 17.83 -3.79 -15.28
C GLY A 188 17.19 -4.35 -14.00
N GLU A 189 16.37 -5.39 -14.15
CA GLU A 189 15.61 -5.99 -13.05
C GLU A 189 16.50 -6.49 -11.91
N THR A 190 17.67 -7.06 -12.23
CA THR A 190 18.62 -7.54 -11.23
C THR A 190 19.27 -6.44 -10.40
N GLN A 191 19.32 -5.20 -10.90
CA GLN A 191 19.90 -4.07 -10.18
C GLN A 191 18.86 -3.26 -9.41
N LEU A 192 17.56 -3.44 -9.68
CA LEU A 192 16.49 -2.68 -9.03
C LEU A 192 16.61 -2.67 -7.49
N PRO A 193 16.87 -3.79 -6.78
CA PRO A 193 17.06 -3.75 -5.34
C PRO A 193 18.24 -2.86 -4.90
N LYS A 194 19.35 -2.87 -5.65
CA LYS A 194 20.51 -2.02 -5.37
C LYS A 194 20.21 -0.54 -5.60
N VAL A 195 19.42 -0.23 -6.63
CA VAL A 195 18.96 1.15 -6.88
C VAL A 195 18.12 1.66 -5.72
N LEU A 196 17.17 0.85 -5.22
CA LEU A 196 16.36 1.21 -4.05
C LEU A 196 17.23 1.44 -2.80
N VAL A 197 18.21 0.56 -2.56
CA VAL A 197 19.19 0.72 -1.48
C VAL A 197 19.97 2.03 -1.64
N GLN A 198 20.56 2.27 -2.82
CA GLN A 198 21.37 3.45 -3.07
C GLN A 198 20.57 4.74 -2.88
N VAL A 199 19.36 4.82 -3.46
CA VAL A 199 18.47 5.98 -3.29
C VAL A 199 18.08 6.18 -1.82
N MET A 200 17.86 5.10 -1.07
CA MET A 200 17.55 5.19 0.35
C MET A 200 18.73 5.73 1.17
N LEU A 201 19.96 5.32 0.86
CA LEU A 201 21.16 5.74 1.59
C LEU A 201 21.61 7.16 1.21
N ASP A 202 21.48 7.54 -0.06
CA ASP A 202 21.86 8.87 -0.56
C ASP A 202 20.85 9.96 -0.18
N ALA A 203 19.60 9.58 0.07
CA ALA A 203 18.55 10.52 0.42
C ALA A 203 18.77 11.13 1.82
N ASP A 204 18.62 12.45 1.92
CA ASP A 204 18.74 13.18 3.18
C ASP A 204 17.84 12.56 4.27
N PRO A 205 18.40 12.21 5.44
CA PRO A 205 17.67 11.48 6.48
C PRO A 205 16.52 12.27 7.10
N VAL A 206 16.53 13.60 6.98
CA VAL A 206 15.52 14.50 7.56
C VAL A 206 14.53 14.95 6.48
N VAL A 207 15.01 15.55 5.40
CA VAL A 207 14.19 16.15 4.34
C VAL A 207 13.54 15.08 3.46
N ALA A 208 14.24 13.97 3.22
CA ALA A 208 13.79 12.90 2.33
C ALA A 208 13.41 11.60 3.08
N ALA A 209 13.14 11.68 4.39
CA ALA A 209 12.73 10.54 5.22
C ALA A 209 11.60 9.70 4.60
N ASN A 210 10.63 10.35 3.96
CA ASN A 210 9.54 9.66 3.27
C ASN A 210 10.02 8.79 2.09
N LEU A 211 10.96 9.29 1.28
CA LEU A 211 11.52 8.54 0.16
C LEU A 211 12.27 7.29 0.65
N ARG A 212 13.02 7.43 1.75
CA ARG A 212 13.74 6.32 2.38
C ARG A 212 12.79 5.20 2.81
N ALA A 213 11.70 5.57 3.51
CA ALA A 213 10.66 4.63 3.89
C ALA A 213 9.94 3.98 2.69
N ARG A 214 9.79 4.69 1.57
CA ARG A 214 9.22 4.10 0.33
C ARG A 214 10.18 3.10 -0.32
N CYS A 215 11.48 3.38 -0.33
CA CYS A 215 12.47 2.43 -0.84
C CYS A 215 12.45 1.13 -0.03
N TRP A 216 12.37 1.26 1.30
CA TRP A 216 12.21 0.13 2.21
C TRP A 216 10.95 -0.69 1.92
N GLU A 217 9.78 -0.05 1.87
CA GLU A 217 8.49 -0.69 1.58
C GLU A 217 8.53 -1.45 0.24
N LEU A 218 9.15 -0.87 -0.78
CA LEU A 218 9.29 -1.50 -2.10
C LEU A 218 10.25 -2.69 -2.09
N LEU A 219 11.35 -2.64 -1.33
CA LEU A 219 12.23 -3.80 -1.14
C LEU A 219 11.46 -4.97 -0.53
N VAL A 220 10.65 -4.72 0.50
CA VAL A 220 9.82 -5.76 1.13
C VAL A 220 8.75 -6.26 0.14
N ALA A 221 8.08 -5.35 -0.58
CA ALA A 221 7.06 -5.72 -1.56
C ALA A 221 7.60 -6.56 -2.74
N GLU A 222 8.85 -6.36 -3.15
CA GLU A 222 9.54 -7.18 -4.16
C GLU A 222 10.09 -8.51 -3.59
N GLY A 223 9.77 -8.83 -2.33
CA GLY A 223 10.26 -10.04 -1.66
C GLY A 223 11.78 -10.02 -1.45
N ARG A 224 12.33 -8.84 -1.08
CA ARG A 224 13.76 -8.65 -0.75
C ARG A 224 13.95 -8.31 0.72
N LEU A 225 13.23 -8.99 1.60
CA LEU A 225 13.33 -8.81 3.06
C LEU A 225 14.75 -9.07 3.57
N GLU A 226 15.47 -10.01 2.95
CA GLU A 226 16.86 -10.32 3.26
C GLU A 226 17.79 -9.11 3.04
N VAL A 227 17.53 -8.28 2.03
CA VAL A 227 18.30 -7.05 1.76
C VAL A 227 18.05 -6.03 2.86
N VAL A 228 16.81 -5.90 3.32
CA VAL A 228 16.43 -5.01 4.43
C VAL A 228 17.10 -5.44 5.74
N VAL A 229 17.10 -6.74 6.03
CA VAL A 229 17.79 -7.31 7.19
C VAL A 229 19.30 -7.08 7.11
N ASP A 230 19.90 -7.26 5.94
CA ASP A 230 21.32 -6.99 5.70
C ASP A 230 21.67 -5.50 5.92
N LEU A 231 20.83 -4.58 5.42
CA LEU A 231 21.00 -3.13 5.64
C LEU A 231 21.01 -2.77 7.12
N LEU A 232 20.07 -3.32 7.90
CA LEU A 232 20.04 -3.09 9.34
C LEU A 232 21.32 -3.60 10.02
N LYS A 233 21.87 -4.73 9.58
CA LYS A 233 23.06 -5.32 10.20
C LYS A 233 24.37 -4.65 9.76
N ASN A 234 24.48 -4.32 8.47
CA ASN A 234 25.76 -4.11 7.82
C ASN A 234 25.92 -2.74 7.13
N ALA A 235 24.84 -1.95 6.95
CA ALA A 235 24.97 -0.66 6.26
C ALA A 235 25.87 0.31 7.04
N ASP A 236 26.83 0.94 6.36
CA ASP A 236 27.62 2.03 6.93
C ASP A 236 26.82 3.33 6.80
N VAL A 237 26.22 3.77 7.91
CA VAL A 237 25.37 4.97 7.99
C VAL A 237 25.77 5.77 9.22
N ASP A 238 25.53 7.08 9.17
CA ASP A 238 25.79 7.97 10.31
C ASP A 238 25.12 7.38 11.58
N PRO A 239 25.83 7.25 12.71
CA PRO A 239 25.24 6.80 13.97
C PRO A 239 24.05 7.64 14.45
N ASN A 240 23.95 8.89 14.00
CA ASN A 240 22.85 9.82 14.27
C ASN A 240 21.71 9.73 13.25
N ASP A 241 21.80 8.85 12.26
CA ASP A 241 20.69 8.54 11.37
C ASP A 241 19.55 7.91 12.17
N GLY A 242 18.55 8.72 12.49
CA GLY A 242 17.42 8.31 13.33
C GLY A 242 16.70 7.07 12.81
N LEU A 243 16.55 6.91 11.49
CA LEU A 243 15.88 5.73 10.92
C LEU A 243 16.64 4.45 11.27
N PHE A 244 17.94 4.41 10.97
CA PHE A 244 18.75 3.22 11.21
C PHE A 244 19.03 3.00 12.70
N ARG A 245 19.28 4.06 13.47
CA ARG A 245 19.48 3.96 14.93
C ARG A 245 18.28 3.31 15.61
N ASP A 246 17.08 3.83 15.36
CA ASP A 246 15.85 3.37 16.00
C ASP A 246 15.55 1.93 15.54
N LEU A 247 15.53 1.67 14.24
CA LEU A 247 15.21 0.33 13.71
C LEU A 247 16.25 -0.73 14.11
N ARG A 248 17.55 -0.40 14.18
CA ARG A 248 18.58 -1.33 14.70
C ARG A 248 18.35 -1.67 16.17
N ARG A 249 17.96 -0.68 16.99
CA ARG A 249 17.69 -0.90 18.43
C ARG A 249 16.57 -1.92 18.60
N ILE A 250 15.41 -1.65 17.99
CA ILE A 250 14.23 -2.48 18.21
C ILE A 250 14.31 -3.81 17.43
N ALA A 251 14.63 -3.80 16.14
CA ALA A 251 14.71 -5.03 15.35
C ALA A 251 15.85 -5.94 15.82
N GLY A 252 16.97 -5.37 16.29
CA GLY A 252 18.06 -6.15 16.87
C GLY A 252 17.71 -6.82 18.20
N ALA A 253 16.70 -6.31 18.91
CA ALA A 253 16.24 -6.85 20.19
C ALA A 253 15.05 -7.80 20.05
N THR A 254 14.20 -7.61 19.02
CA THR A 254 12.94 -8.36 18.86
C THR A 254 12.91 -9.29 17.66
N ASP A 255 13.85 -9.17 16.71
CA ASP A 255 13.84 -9.80 15.39
C ASP A 255 12.65 -9.39 14.49
N VAL A 256 11.84 -8.41 14.91
CA VAL A 256 10.68 -7.90 14.14
C VAL A 256 11.13 -6.82 13.15
N ILE A 257 10.73 -6.97 11.89
CA ILE A 257 11.10 -6.07 10.79
C ILE A 257 9.83 -5.36 10.28
N PRO A 258 9.80 -4.02 10.19
CA PRO A 258 8.66 -3.31 9.64
C PRO A 258 8.59 -3.53 8.12
N THR A 259 7.40 -3.68 7.57
CA THR A 259 7.17 -3.98 6.14
C THR A 259 6.71 -2.76 5.36
N ASN A 260 6.04 -1.82 6.01
CA ASN A 260 5.51 -0.62 5.37
C ASN A 260 5.91 0.66 6.12
N ARG A 261 5.56 1.81 5.54
CA ARG A 261 5.89 3.12 6.12
C ARG A 261 5.28 3.35 7.51
N GLU A 262 4.06 2.86 7.75
CA GLU A 262 3.38 3.05 9.03
C GLU A 262 4.04 2.23 10.13
N GLU A 263 4.41 0.99 9.84
CA GLU A 263 5.19 0.14 10.75
C GLU A 263 6.59 0.70 11.03
N ILE A 264 7.23 1.35 10.05
CA ILE A 264 8.47 2.09 10.30
C ILE A 264 8.22 3.23 11.29
N ALA A 265 7.14 4.00 11.10
CA ALA A 265 6.79 5.09 12.03
C ALA A 265 6.50 4.54 13.44
N TRP A 266 5.73 3.45 13.52
CA TRP A 266 5.43 2.72 14.75
C TRP A 266 6.70 2.32 15.49
N MET A 267 7.57 1.54 14.85
CA MET A 267 8.78 1.02 15.50
C MET A 267 9.73 2.14 15.96
N ARG A 268 9.76 3.26 15.23
CA ARG A 268 10.52 4.45 15.64
C ARG A 268 9.87 5.19 16.81
N ALA A 269 8.55 5.29 16.83
CA ALA A 269 7.82 5.90 17.94
C ALA A 269 8.08 5.13 19.25
N LEU A 270 8.16 3.80 19.20
CA LEU A 270 8.54 2.98 20.35
C LEU A 270 9.97 3.26 20.87
N CYS A 271 10.86 3.80 20.03
CA CYS A 271 12.23 4.14 20.42
C CYS A 271 12.37 5.54 21.02
N LEU A 272 11.28 6.32 21.11
CA LEU A 272 11.27 7.63 21.76
C LEU A 272 11.41 7.50 23.28
N GLU A 273 11.92 8.55 23.92
CA GLU A 273 12.21 8.58 25.36
C GLU A 273 10.94 8.33 26.19
N GLU A 274 9.81 8.93 25.80
CA GLU A 274 8.52 8.74 26.47
C GLU A 274 8.02 7.27 26.45
N ASN A 275 8.52 6.45 25.52
CA ASN A 275 8.11 5.05 25.36
C ASN A 275 9.15 4.06 25.87
N GLU A 276 10.25 4.52 26.50
CA GLU A 276 11.37 3.65 26.89
C GLU A 276 10.93 2.51 27.82
N ALA A 277 10.10 2.80 28.83
CA ALA A 277 9.58 1.78 29.74
C ALA A 277 8.72 0.72 29.01
N PHE A 278 7.96 1.12 28.01
CA PHE A 278 7.15 0.20 27.20
C PHE A 278 8.03 -0.62 26.26
N LEU A 279 9.04 0.00 25.63
CA LEU A 279 10.01 -0.70 24.79
C LEU A 279 10.77 -1.77 25.57
N ASP A 280 11.20 -1.47 26.80
CA ASP A 280 11.85 -2.46 27.68
C ASP A 280 10.91 -3.64 27.97
N ALA A 281 9.63 -3.36 28.22
CA ALA A 281 8.62 -4.41 28.42
C ALA A 281 8.41 -5.26 27.16
N VAL A 282 8.44 -4.65 25.96
CA VAL A 282 8.40 -5.35 24.67
C VAL A 282 9.61 -6.28 24.53
N ILE A 283 10.82 -5.77 24.72
CA ILE A 283 12.06 -6.55 24.58
C ILE A 283 12.07 -7.74 25.54
N GLU A 284 11.69 -7.52 26.80
CA GLU A 284 11.65 -8.58 27.81
C GLU A 284 10.55 -9.63 27.50
N ALA A 285 9.39 -9.21 27.00
CA ALA A 285 8.30 -10.12 26.64
C ALA A 285 8.62 -10.95 25.39
N VAL A 286 9.15 -10.33 24.33
CA VAL A 286 9.63 -11.02 23.13
C VAL A 286 10.79 -11.96 23.47
N GLY A 287 11.64 -11.59 24.43
CA GLY A 287 12.70 -12.42 24.97
C GLY A 287 12.23 -13.78 25.50
N GLN A 288 10.97 -13.90 25.93
CA GLN A 288 10.35 -15.16 26.41
C GLN A 288 9.81 -16.05 25.29
N ILE A 289 9.69 -15.51 24.07
CA ILE A 289 9.20 -16.24 22.90
C ILE A 289 10.37 -17.00 22.25
N PRO A 290 10.19 -18.27 21.83
CA PRO A 290 11.22 -19.02 21.10
C PRO A 290 11.67 -18.30 19.83
N ALA A 291 12.98 -18.25 19.57
CA ALA A 291 13.55 -17.56 18.40
C ALA A 291 12.95 -18.02 17.06
N ALA A 292 12.61 -19.31 16.92
CA ALA A 292 11.98 -19.84 15.71
C ALA A 292 10.60 -19.24 15.40
N ARG A 293 9.93 -18.64 16.39
CA ARG A 293 8.63 -17.97 16.22
C ARG A 293 8.78 -16.47 15.99
N ARG A 294 9.88 -15.87 16.42
CA ARG A 294 10.10 -14.41 16.30
C ARG A 294 10.18 -13.92 14.86
N SER A 295 10.60 -14.78 13.93
CA SER A 295 10.66 -14.46 12.50
C SER A 295 9.29 -14.21 11.88
N ASP A 296 8.23 -14.73 12.49
CA ASP A 296 6.86 -14.64 11.99
C ASP A 296 6.08 -13.52 12.68
N LEU A 297 6.69 -12.83 13.65
CA LEU A 297 6.09 -11.72 14.36
C LEU A 297 6.10 -10.45 13.51
N GLU A 298 5.02 -9.70 13.63
CA GLU A 298 4.84 -8.39 13.03
C GLU A 298 4.84 -7.30 14.12
N PRO A 299 5.05 -6.02 13.74
CA PRO A 299 4.96 -4.91 14.69
C PRO A 299 3.65 -4.86 15.50
N ARG A 300 2.53 -5.30 14.90
CA ARG A 300 1.22 -5.40 15.57
C ARG A 300 1.17 -6.37 16.74
N ASP A 301 2.08 -7.34 16.77
CA ASP A 301 2.12 -8.35 17.81
C ASP A 301 2.86 -7.84 19.05
N LEU A 302 3.69 -6.81 18.94
CA LEU A 302 4.51 -6.31 20.05
C LEU A 302 3.66 -5.85 21.24
N GLY A 303 2.61 -5.07 20.96
CA GLY A 303 1.64 -4.66 21.97
C GLY A 303 0.89 -5.86 22.57
N ILE A 304 0.42 -6.77 21.71
CA ILE A 304 -0.30 -7.99 22.10
C ILE A 304 0.55 -8.86 23.03
N ILE A 305 1.84 -9.03 22.74
CA ILE A 305 2.77 -9.83 23.54
C ILE A 305 2.97 -9.22 24.92
N VAL A 306 3.12 -7.89 25.01
CA VAL A 306 3.16 -7.18 26.31
C VAL A 306 1.84 -7.36 27.05
N GLY A 307 0.70 -7.24 26.36
CA GLY A 307 -0.62 -7.42 26.94
C GLY A 307 -0.84 -8.83 27.48
N ALA A 308 -0.57 -9.84 26.68
CA ALA A 308 -0.63 -11.24 27.08
C ALA A 308 0.25 -11.52 28.30
N ARG A 309 1.49 -11.01 28.32
CA ARG A 309 2.39 -11.15 29.47
C ARG A 309 1.82 -10.53 30.75
N ARG A 310 1.17 -9.37 30.64
CA ARG A 310 0.59 -8.65 31.80
C ARG A 310 -0.69 -9.32 32.32
N ILE A 311 -1.45 -9.99 31.45
CA ILE A 311 -2.65 -10.75 31.82
C ILE A 311 -2.26 -12.10 32.43
N ASP A 312 -1.51 -12.90 31.68
CA ASP A 312 -0.99 -14.20 32.08
C ASP A 312 0.27 -14.55 31.25
N PRO A 313 1.48 -14.50 31.86
CA PRO A 313 2.72 -14.86 31.19
C PRO A 313 2.76 -16.28 30.60
N ALA A 314 1.90 -17.20 31.07
CA ALA A 314 1.83 -18.54 30.51
C ALA A 314 1.37 -18.55 29.05
N LEU A 315 0.58 -17.56 28.62
CA LEU A 315 0.09 -17.43 27.24
C LEU A 315 1.23 -17.36 26.22
N LEU A 316 2.35 -16.73 26.57
CA LEU A 316 3.50 -16.61 25.65
C LEU A 316 4.19 -17.95 25.35
N LYS A 317 3.97 -18.95 26.21
CA LYS A 317 4.57 -20.28 26.06
C LYS A 317 3.67 -21.25 25.32
N MET A 318 2.40 -20.88 25.09
CA MET A 318 1.45 -21.74 24.42
C MET A 318 1.76 -21.86 22.93
N ASP A 319 1.44 -23.03 22.37
CA ASP A 319 1.36 -23.22 20.93
C ASP A 319 -0.02 -22.84 20.37
N GLU A 320 -0.14 -22.91 19.06
CA GLU A 320 -1.35 -22.57 18.32
C GLU A 320 -2.54 -23.44 18.74
N ALA A 321 -2.31 -24.74 18.97
CA ALA A 321 -3.37 -25.68 19.36
C ALA A 321 -3.89 -25.39 20.78
N GLU A 322 -3.01 -25.02 21.70
CA GLU A 322 -3.37 -24.60 23.06
C GLU A 322 -4.18 -23.29 23.05
N LEU A 323 -3.77 -22.28 22.28
CA LEU A 323 -4.51 -21.03 22.13
C LEU A 323 -5.89 -21.26 21.47
N GLU A 324 -5.96 -22.10 20.44
CA GLU A 324 -7.21 -22.48 19.79
C GLU A 324 -8.17 -23.22 20.74
N ALA A 325 -7.63 -24.05 21.65
CA ALA A 325 -8.43 -24.74 22.66
C ALA A 325 -9.05 -23.77 23.68
N ILE A 326 -8.38 -22.64 23.95
CA ILE A 326 -8.94 -21.54 24.76
C ILE A 326 -10.03 -20.80 23.97
N LEU A 327 -9.78 -20.50 22.70
CA LEU A 327 -10.66 -19.67 21.88
C LEU A 327 -11.95 -20.38 21.45
N SER A 328 -11.86 -21.62 20.97
CA SER A 328 -12.99 -22.35 20.40
C SER A 328 -14.27 -22.32 21.25
N PRO A 329 -14.23 -22.66 22.57
CA PRO A 329 -15.44 -22.61 23.39
C PRO A 329 -15.94 -21.19 23.68
N ARG A 330 -15.08 -20.17 23.56
CA ARG A 330 -15.43 -18.76 23.84
C ARG A 330 -16.08 -18.08 22.64
N ILE A 331 -15.50 -18.25 21.45
CA ILE A 331 -15.88 -17.44 20.27
C ILE A 331 -16.61 -18.24 19.18
N ASP A 332 -16.52 -19.57 19.16
CA ASP A 332 -17.25 -20.43 18.20
C ASP A 332 -18.01 -21.59 18.86
N PRO A 333 -18.79 -21.35 19.95
CA PRO A 333 -19.59 -22.41 20.55
C PRO A 333 -20.73 -22.86 19.63
N ASP A 334 -21.08 -24.14 19.71
CA ASP A 334 -22.16 -24.73 18.92
C ASP A 334 -23.50 -24.01 19.14
N GLY A 335 -24.20 -23.73 18.03
CA GLY A 335 -25.50 -23.06 18.05
C GLY A 335 -25.46 -21.54 18.26
N ARG A 336 -24.28 -20.94 18.41
CA ARG A 336 -24.13 -19.48 18.46
C ARG A 336 -24.69 -18.80 17.21
N ARG A 337 -25.37 -17.67 17.42
CA ARG A 337 -25.82 -16.79 16.34
C ARG A 337 -24.64 -15.95 15.83
N PHE A 338 -24.53 -15.85 14.50
CA PHE A 338 -23.50 -15.08 13.82
C PHE A 338 -24.15 -13.92 13.09
N TYR A 339 -23.47 -12.79 13.09
CA TYR A 339 -23.82 -11.61 12.33
C TYR A 339 -22.64 -11.30 11.44
N THR A 340 -22.91 -11.03 10.17
CA THR A 340 -21.89 -10.79 9.15
C THR A 340 -22.35 -9.64 8.29
N ALA A 341 -21.41 -8.78 7.92
CA ALA A 341 -21.67 -7.63 7.08
C ALA A 341 -22.19 -8.10 5.71
N ASP A 342 -23.16 -7.38 5.17
CA ASP A 342 -23.65 -7.66 3.84
C ASP A 342 -22.61 -7.24 2.80
N PHE A 343 -21.89 -8.22 2.26
CA PHE A 343 -20.93 -8.04 1.17
C PHE A 343 -21.55 -8.22 -0.23
N THR A 344 -22.87 -7.98 -0.40
CA THR A 344 -23.52 -8.07 -1.72
C THR A 344 -22.73 -7.28 -2.78
N GLY A 345 -22.22 -8.00 -3.78
CA GLY A 345 -21.35 -7.46 -4.85
C GLY A 345 -19.87 -7.85 -4.75
N HIS A 346 -19.41 -8.42 -3.63
CA HIS A 346 -18.06 -8.96 -3.49
C HIS A 346 -17.97 -10.39 -4.06
N ARG A 347 -16.93 -10.69 -4.84
CA ARG A 347 -16.74 -12.03 -5.44
C ARG A 347 -16.03 -12.94 -4.44
N GLY A 348 -16.76 -13.89 -3.84
CA GLY A 348 -16.19 -14.96 -3.02
C GLY A 348 -17.09 -15.35 -1.84
N THR A 349 -16.83 -16.52 -1.25
CA THR A 349 -17.39 -16.89 0.05
C THR A 349 -16.53 -16.27 1.15
N PHE A 350 -17.05 -15.24 1.81
CA PHE A 350 -16.42 -14.64 2.98
C PHE A 350 -17.07 -15.24 4.23
N SER A 351 -16.28 -15.77 5.16
CA SER A 351 -16.80 -16.28 6.44
C SER A 351 -16.01 -15.70 7.59
N GLU A 352 -16.65 -15.15 8.61
CA GLU A 352 -15.96 -14.59 9.79
C GLU A 352 -15.85 -15.62 10.92
N ARG A 353 -16.30 -16.85 10.68
CA ARG A 353 -16.26 -17.92 11.68
C ARG A 353 -14.83 -18.36 11.94
N PHE A 354 -14.47 -18.43 13.21
CA PHE A 354 -13.16 -18.88 13.68
C PHE A 354 -12.72 -20.21 13.05
N ARG A 355 -13.55 -21.27 13.12
CA ARG A 355 -13.23 -22.57 12.52
C ARG A 355 -12.95 -22.54 11.01
N ASN A 356 -13.51 -21.58 10.28
CA ASN A 356 -13.32 -21.44 8.84
C ASN A 356 -12.07 -20.60 8.50
N ARG A 357 -11.52 -19.88 9.49
CA ARG A 357 -10.33 -19.02 9.34
C ARG A 357 -9.07 -19.60 9.97
N ARG A 358 -9.21 -20.59 10.85
CA ARG A 358 -8.15 -21.25 11.61
C ARG A 358 -6.86 -21.49 10.81
N GLU A 359 -6.95 -22.10 9.64
CA GLU A 359 -5.77 -22.44 8.80
C GLU A 359 -5.00 -21.23 8.26
N LYS A 360 -5.54 -20.01 8.41
CA LYS A 360 -4.94 -18.75 7.96
C LYS A 360 -4.53 -17.83 9.12
N LEU A 361 -4.78 -18.24 10.36
CA LEU A 361 -4.37 -17.51 11.56
C LEU A 361 -2.98 -18.02 11.96
N ASP A 362 -2.06 -17.10 12.17
CA ASP A 362 -0.77 -17.40 12.78
C ASP A 362 -0.86 -17.34 14.32
N TRP A 363 0.25 -17.61 15.00
CA TRP A 363 0.29 -17.56 16.47
C TRP A 363 -0.01 -16.16 17.03
N GLY A 364 0.47 -15.10 16.36
CA GLY A 364 0.23 -13.71 16.79
C GLY A 364 -1.25 -13.35 16.69
N ASP A 365 -1.91 -13.76 15.61
CA ASP A 365 -3.36 -13.67 15.42
C ASP A 365 -4.11 -14.37 16.55
N LEU A 366 -3.77 -15.62 16.86
CA LEU A 366 -4.43 -16.39 17.93
C LEU A 366 -4.24 -15.74 19.31
N LEU A 367 -3.04 -15.26 19.60
CA LEU A 367 -2.76 -14.55 20.86
C LEU A 367 -3.57 -13.25 20.94
N ALA A 368 -3.65 -12.49 19.84
CA ALA A 368 -4.45 -11.27 19.76
C ALA A 368 -5.93 -11.56 20.01
N LEU A 369 -6.47 -12.63 19.43
CA LEU A 369 -7.86 -13.06 19.68
C LEU A 369 -8.10 -13.43 21.15
N VAL A 370 -7.14 -14.11 21.81
CA VAL A 370 -7.26 -14.44 23.24
C VAL A 370 -7.31 -13.15 24.06
N VAL A 371 -6.36 -12.24 23.84
CA VAL A 371 -6.29 -10.95 24.54
C VAL A 371 -7.53 -10.10 24.29
N ALA A 372 -8.04 -10.05 23.05
CA ALA A 372 -9.29 -9.37 22.73
C ALA A 372 -10.49 -9.98 23.47
N SER A 373 -10.59 -11.32 23.51
CA SER A 373 -11.67 -12.03 24.20
C SER A 373 -11.68 -11.75 25.71
N GLU A 374 -10.49 -11.63 26.33
CA GLU A 374 -10.36 -11.25 27.73
C GLU A 374 -10.78 -9.79 27.95
N ALA A 375 -10.32 -8.87 27.09
CA ALA A 375 -10.64 -7.45 27.19
C ALA A 375 -12.15 -7.19 27.18
N ILE A 376 -12.86 -7.76 26.20
CA ILE A 376 -14.29 -7.51 26.00
C ILE A 376 -15.17 -8.28 26.99
N ALA A 377 -14.65 -9.26 27.73
CA ALA A 377 -15.38 -9.93 28.80
C ALA A 377 -15.48 -9.05 30.07
N LEU A 378 -14.52 -8.15 30.28
CA LEU A 378 -14.47 -7.32 31.47
C LEU A 378 -15.56 -6.25 31.50
N GLU A 379 -16.27 -6.18 32.62
CA GLU A 379 -17.37 -5.24 32.82
C GLU A 379 -16.97 -3.76 32.64
N PRO A 380 -15.83 -3.26 33.16
CA PRO A 380 -15.45 -1.87 32.96
C PRO A 380 -15.22 -1.52 31.48
N VAL A 381 -14.63 -2.44 30.71
CA VAL A 381 -14.42 -2.27 29.26
C VAL A 381 -15.76 -2.25 28.54
N ARG A 382 -16.64 -3.23 28.82
CA ARG A 382 -17.98 -3.26 28.23
C ARG A 382 -18.77 -1.99 28.54
N ARG A 383 -18.79 -1.54 29.79
CA ARG A 383 -19.49 -0.31 30.19
C ARG A 383 -18.99 0.89 29.37
N HIS A 384 -17.69 1.03 29.23
CA HIS A 384 -17.09 2.11 28.44
C HIS A 384 -17.47 1.99 26.95
N LEU A 385 -17.34 0.81 26.35
CA LEU A 385 -17.69 0.59 24.94
C LEU A 385 -19.17 0.90 24.64
N PHE A 386 -20.09 0.54 25.54
CA PHE A 386 -21.51 0.88 25.39
C PHE A 386 -21.76 2.38 25.53
N ASP A 387 -21.15 3.06 26.52
CA ASP A 387 -21.27 4.51 26.67
C ASP A 387 -20.74 5.25 25.43
N HIS A 388 -19.58 4.82 24.92
CA HIS A 388 -18.97 5.41 23.74
C HIS A 388 -19.81 5.19 22.47
N ALA A 389 -20.33 3.97 22.28
CA ALA A 389 -21.23 3.65 21.16
C ALA A 389 -22.56 4.43 21.23
N GLU A 390 -23.09 4.69 22.43
CA GLU A 390 -24.30 5.53 22.58
C GLU A 390 -24.03 6.98 22.22
N ARG A 391 -22.86 7.52 22.59
CA ARG A 391 -22.46 8.87 22.17
C ARG A 391 -22.25 8.96 20.66
N ASP A 392 -21.70 7.91 20.04
CA ASP A 392 -21.55 7.80 18.59
C ASP A 392 -22.92 7.79 17.87
N LEU A 393 -23.86 6.96 18.33
CA LEU A 393 -25.23 6.92 17.80
C LEU A 393 -25.94 8.29 17.84
N LEU A 394 -25.63 9.12 18.84
CA LEU A 394 -26.19 10.47 18.98
C LEU A 394 -25.48 11.50 18.09
N ASP A 395 -24.27 11.22 17.60
CA ASP A 395 -23.45 12.10 16.79
C ASP A 395 -23.43 11.71 15.30
N THR A 396 -24.44 12.15 14.56
CA THR A 396 -24.52 11.97 13.10
C THR A 396 -23.42 12.68 12.27
N GLY A 397 -22.47 13.37 12.91
CA GLY A 397 -21.39 14.08 12.23
C GLY A 397 -20.18 13.23 11.86
N THR A 398 -19.98 12.10 12.53
CA THR A 398 -18.79 11.25 12.42
C THR A 398 -18.97 9.96 13.21
N GLU A 399 -18.35 8.87 12.75
CA GLU A 399 -18.16 7.70 13.61
C GLU A 399 -17.11 7.99 14.69
N PHE A 400 -17.16 7.24 15.78
CA PHE A 400 -16.22 7.31 16.89
C PHE A 400 -15.24 6.13 16.86
N GLY A 401 -14.04 6.36 17.39
CA GLY A 401 -13.01 5.33 17.48
C GLY A 401 -11.97 5.64 18.54
N GLY A 402 -11.12 4.65 18.80
CA GLY A 402 -10.15 4.72 19.88
C GLY A 402 -9.10 3.63 19.85
N VAL A 403 -8.41 3.50 20.98
CA VAL A 403 -7.41 2.46 21.24
C VAL A 403 -7.79 1.71 22.51
N ILE A 404 -7.75 0.38 22.45
CA ILE A 404 -7.73 -0.46 23.65
C ILE A 404 -6.27 -0.74 23.97
N GLY A 405 -5.80 -0.22 25.10
CA GLY A 405 -4.47 -0.43 25.64
C GLY A 405 -4.48 -1.31 26.89
N ILE A 406 -3.31 -1.43 27.51
CA ILE A 406 -3.14 -2.10 28.80
C ILE A 406 -2.11 -1.37 29.64
N ASP A 407 -2.42 -1.11 30.91
CA ASP A 407 -1.50 -0.44 31.82
C ASP A 407 -0.47 -1.40 32.43
N ASP A 408 0.50 -0.87 33.17
CA ASP A 408 1.58 -1.66 33.79
C ASP A 408 1.09 -2.66 34.86
N ARG A 409 -0.18 -2.54 35.28
CA ARG A 409 -0.84 -3.47 36.22
C ARG A 409 -1.66 -4.54 35.52
N GLY A 410 -1.63 -4.59 34.18
CA GLY A 410 -2.41 -5.54 33.38
C GLY A 410 -3.89 -5.20 33.29
N ARG A 411 -4.28 -3.94 33.56
CA ARG A 411 -5.67 -3.50 33.40
C ARG A 411 -5.86 -2.92 32.01
N PHE A 412 -6.91 -3.37 31.34
CA PHE A 412 -7.31 -2.80 30.05
C PHE A 412 -7.79 -1.36 30.21
N VAL A 413 -7.39 -0.51 29.27
CA VAL A 413 -7.76 0.91 29.20
C VAL A 413 -8.38 1.16 27.84
N VAL A 414 -9.50 1.87 27.80
CA VAL A 414 -10.13 2.32 26.56
C VAL A 414 -9.87 3.82 26.45
N GLU A 415 -9.17 4.22 25.38
CA GLU A 415 -8.80 5.59 25.09
C GLU A 415 -9.57 6.08 23.86
N GLU A 416 -10.31 7.16 24.02
CA GLU A 416 -11.14 7.77 22.97
C GLU A 416 -10.38 8.88 22.26
N PHE A 417 -10.55 9.01 20.95
CA PHE A 417 -9.91 10.07 20.18
C PHE A 417 -10.90 10.78 19.27
N ALA A 418 -10.90 12.10 19.33
CA ALA A 418 -11.73 12.91 18.46
C ALA A 418 -11.30 12.73 16.98
N PRO A 419 -12.24 12.58 16.04
CA PRO A 419 -11.93 12.41 14.63
C PRO A 419 -11.26 13.64 14.04
N ARG A 420 -10.36 13.42 13.09
CA ARG A 420 -9.61 14.49 12.39
C ARG A 420 -10.53 15.43 11.61
N THR A 421 -11.55 14.88 10.99
CA THR A 421 -12.53 15.61 10.18
C THR A 421 -13.89 14.98 10.34
N ARG A 422 -14.92 15.81 10.46
CA ARG A 422 -16.31 15.38 10.56
C ARG A 422 -16.93 15.44 9.17
N SER A 423 -17.09 14.29 8.53
CA SER A 423 -17.55 14.16 7.15
C SER A 423 -18.73 13.20 6.96
N GLY A 424 -19.51 12.99 8.03
CA GLY A 424 -20.69 12.14 8.06
C GLY A 424 -20.51 10.87 8.90
N ASP A 425 -21.65 10.31 9.30
CA ASP A 425 -21.83 9.20 10.25
C ASP A 425 -21.45 7.79 9.73
N ILE A 426 -20.69 7.72 8.63
CA ILE A 426 -20.32 6.44 7.99
C ILE A 426 -18.82 6.30 7.84
N ARG A 427 -18.08 7.20 8.50
CA ARG A 427 -16.63 7.27 8.36
C ARG A 427 -15.97 7.89 9.57
N PHE A 428 -15.15 7.10 10.25
CA PHE A 428 -14.14 7.60 11.15
C PHE A 428 -12.87 8.03 10.39
N VAL A 429 -12.39 9.25 10.65
CA VAL A 429 -11.10 9.73 10.14
C VAL A 429 -10.13 9.86 11.30
N ALA A 430 -9.32 8.82 11.53
CA ALA A 430 -8.39 8.74 12.65
C ALA A 430 -7.43 9.97 12.71
N PRO A 431 -7.30 10.63 13.88
CA PRO A 431 -6.31 11.68 14.10
C PRO A 431 -4.91 11.09 14.31
N GLN A 432 -3.84 11.89 14.15
CA GLN A 432 -2.46 11.43 14.40
C GLN A 432 -2.28 10.93 15.84
N ALA A 433 -2.90 11.58 16.82
CA ALA A 433 -2.84 11.17 18.23
C ALA A 433 -3.34 9.73 18.47
N LEU A 434 -4.30 9.24 17.67
CA LEU A 434 -4.75 7.86 17.75
C LEU A 434 -3.66 6.89 17.27
N PHE A 435 -2.95 7.22 16.20
CA PHE A 435 -1.83 6.40 15.72
C PHE A 435 -0.72 6.37 16.76
N ASP A 436 -0.38 7.53 17.33
CA ASP A 436 0.68 7.65 18.33
C ASP A 436 0.38 6.80 19.58
N ALA A 437 -0.87 6.82 20.07
CA ALA A 437 -1.32 5.95 21.17
C ALA A 437 -1.39 4.47 20.75
N GLY A 438 -1.79 4.21 19.52
CA GLY A 438 -1.91 2.89 18.92
C GLY A 438 -0.58 2.14 18.84
N TYR A 439 0.55 2.86 18.73
CA TYR A 439 1.88 2.24 18.68
C TYR A 439 2.26 1.51 19.99
N SER A 440 1.69 1.88 21.13
CA SER A 440 1.78 1.12 22.39
C SER A 440 0.46 0.42 22.78
N GLY A 441 -0.57 0.55 21.94
CA GLY A 441 -1.89 -0.04 22.13
C GLY A 441 -1.96 -1.51 21.74
N LEU A 442 -3.08 -2.16 22.10
CA LEU A 442 -3.37 -3.55 21.72
C LEU A 442 -4.24 -3.60 20.47
N PHE A 443 -5.30 -2.80 20.45
CA PHE A 443 -6.27 -2.77 19.35
C PHE A 443 -6.68 -1.35 19.02
N HIS A 444 -6.70 -1.03 17.73
CA HIS A 444 -7.49 0.10 17.25
C HIS A 444 -8.95 -0.33 17.21
N PHE A 445 -9.88 0.55 17.53
CA PHE A 445 -11.29 0.21 17.42
C PHE A 445 -12.15 1.35 16.91
N HIS A 446 -13.31 0.99 16.36
CA HIS A 446 -14.38 1.92 16.01
C HIS A 446 -15.74 1.26 16.16
N HIS A 447 -16.79 2.06 16.03
CA HIS A 447 -18.17 1.62 16.14
C HIS A 447 -18.90 1.71 14.79
N HIS A 448 -19.81 0.75 14.56
CA HIS A 448 -20.90 0.89 13.61
C HIS A 448 -22.18 1.12 14.43
N ALA A 449 -22.42 2.36 14.83
CA ALA A 449 -23.48 2.73 15.77
C ALA A 449 -24.58 3.61 15.16
N GLN A 450 -24.80 3.57 13.84
CA GLN A 450 -25.81 4.42 13.17
C GLN A 450 -27.27 4.14 13.60
N ASP A 451 -27.54 2.93 14.11
CA ASP A 451 -28.81 2.50 14.68
C ASP A 451 -28.54 1.43 15.75
N TYR A 452 -29.47 1.20 16.67
CA TYR A 452 -29.44 0.01 17.52
C TYR A 452 -29.65 -1.29 16.72
N GLU A 453 -30.43 -1.27 15.64
CA GLU A 453 -30.68 -2.45 14.80
C GLU A 453 -29.68 -2.58 13.63
N ASN A 454 -28.39 -2.46 13.90
CA ASN A 454 -27.34 -2.36 12.87
C ASN A 454 -26.78 -3.69 12.36
N ARG A 455 -27.46 -4.81 12.65
CA ARG A 455 -27.00 -6.19 12.40
C ARG A 455 -26.51 -6.51 10.97
N LYS A 456 -26.96 -5.78 9.95
CA LYS A 456 -26.53 -5.94 8.54
C LYS A 456 -25.13 -5.39 8.26
N TYR A 457 -24.57 -4.66 9.22
CA TYR A 457 -23.26 -4.02 9.20
C TYR A 457 -22.36 -4.57 10.33
N ALA A 458 -22.66 -5.77 10.83
CA ALA A 458 -21.85 -6.44 11.85
C ALA A 458 -20.60 -7.04 11.20
N GLY A 459 -19.46 -6.41 11.42
CA GLY A 459 -18.19 -6.73 10.75
C GLY A 459 -17.64 -5.57 9.92
N PRO A 460 -16.35 -5.64 9.53
CA PRO A 460 -15.65 -4.55 8.84
C PRO A 460 -16.11 -4.36 7.38
N HIS A 461 -16.14 -3.11 6.93
CA HIS A 461 -16.42 -2.72 5.55
C HIS A 461 -15.13 -2.48 4.73
N LEU A 462 -15.29 -2.17 3.44
CA LEU A 462 -14.17 -1.91 2.52
C LEU A 462 -13.22 -0.80 3.01
N GLY A 463 -13.76 0.22 3.68
CA GLY A 463 -12.96 1.29 4.29
C GLY A 463 -12.04 0.76 5.40
N ASP A 464 -12.56 -0.14 6.23
CA ASP A 464 -11.86 -0.74 7.36
C ASP A 464 -10.72 -1.66 6.90
N PHE A 465 -10.94 -2.43 5.84
CA PHE A 465 -9.87 -3.19 5.21
C PHE A 465 -8.79 -2.28 4.64
N GLY A 466 -9.17 -1.18 3.99
CA GLY A 466 -8.21 -0.17 3.52
C GLY A 466 -7.38 0.43 4.68
N TYR A 467 -8.02 0.67 5.82
CA TYR A 467 -7.35 1.10 7.04
C TYR A 467 -6.37 0.05 7.54
N ALA A 468 -6.82 -1.18 7.81
CA ALA A 468 -5.97 -2.27 8.29
C ALA A 468 -4.82 -2.60 7.33
N GLU A 469 -5.03 -2.54 6.02
CA GLU A 469 -3.99 -2.68 4.99
C GLU A 469 -2.91 -1.59 5.02
N SER A 470 -3.28 -0.40 5.50
CA SER A 470 -2.37 0.74 5.59
C SER A 470 -1.63 0.79 6.91
N THR A 471 -2.30 0.45 8.02
CA THR A 471 -1.76 0.54 9.37
C THR A 471 -1.12 -0.74 9.84
N ARG A 472 -1.59 -1.87 9.32
CA ARG A 472 -1.28 -3.24 9.78
C ARG A 472 -1.61 -3.49 11.26
N ALA A 473 -2.34 -2.59 11.92
CA ALA A 473 -2.77 -2.76 13.30
C ALA A 473 -3.74 -3.94 13.46
N ASN A 474 -3.81 -4.47 14.67
CA ASN A 474 -4.94 -5.30 15.10
C ASN A 474 -6.12 -4.38 15.37
N CYS A 475 -7.28 -4.69 14.78
CA CYS A 475 -8.46 -3.85 14.87
C CYS A 475 -9.67 -4.60 15.44
N LEU A 476 -10.55 -3.86 16.11
CA LEU A 476 -11.85 -4.33 16.59
C LEU A 476 -12.94 -3.41 16.06
N VAL A 477 -14.02 -3.96 15.55
CA VAL A 477 -15.23 -3.19 15.25
C VAL A 477 -16.37 -3.67 16.12
N PHE A 478 -17.11 -2.71 16.68
CA PHE A 478 -18.27 -2.98 17.52
C PHE A 478 -19.54 -2.49 16.85
N THR A 479 -20.49 -3.39 16.63
CA THR A 479 -21.75 -3.07 15.93
C THR A 479 -22.93 -3.28 16.84
N PHE A 480 -23.84 -2.31 16.93
CA PHE A 480 -25.11 -2.54 17.62
C PHE A 480 -25.95 -3.62 16.91
N ILE A 481 -26.32 -4.64 17.67
CA ILE A 481 -27.30 -5.63 17.26
C ILE A 481 -28.69 -5.25 17.77
N ASP A 482 -28.73 -4.73 19.00
CA ASP A 482 -29.85 -4.05 19.64
C ASP A 482 -29.33 -3.12 20.75
N SER A 483 -30.23 -2.44 21.46
CA SER A 483 -29.87 -1.49 22.53
C SER A 483 -29.13 -2.09 23.74
N ARG A 484 -29.04 -3.41 23.85
CA ARG A 484 -28.39 -4.14 24.95
C ARG A 484 -27.22 -4.98 24.48
N THR A 485 -26.96 -5.04 23.18
CA THR A 485 -26.03 -6.02 22.60
C THR A 485 -25.16 -5.37 21.51
N LEU A 486 -23.85 -5.50 21.66
CA LEU A 486 -22.86 -5.20 20.62
C LEU A 486 -22.28 -6.52 20.08
N ASN A 487 -22.14 -6.64 18.76
CA ASN A 487 -21.24 -7.62 18.16
C ASN A 487 -19.81 -7.07 18.18
N ALA A 488 -18.82 -7.94 18.31
CA ALA A 488 -17.40 -7.59 18.25
C ALA A 488 -16.71 -8.45 17.20
N ASP A 489 -16.08 -7.81 16.21
CA ASP A 489 -15.31 -8.49 15.17
C ASP A 489 -13.87 -8.02 15.23
N TRP A 490 -12.94 -8.98 15.30
CA TRP A 490 -11.52 -8.70 15.14
C TRP A 490 -11.13 -8.78 13.68
N TYR A 491 -10.30 -7.84 13.22
CA TYR A 491 -9.78 -7.83 11.87
C TYR A 491 -8.38 -7.25 11.78
N ARG A 492 -7.66 -7.62 10.73
CA ARG A 492 -6.33 -7.09 10.38
C ARG A 492 -6.14 -7.08 8.87
N HIS A 493 -4.96 -6.67 8.43
CA HIS A 493 -4.58 -6.66 7.01
C HIS A 493 -4.75 -8.07 6.36
N GLY A 494 -4.68 -8.19 5.04
CA GLY A 494 -4.92 -9.45 4.31
C GLY A 494 -6.37 -9.92 4.29
N GLY A 495 -7.33 -9.05 4.67
CA GLY A 495 -8.75 -9.38 4.69
C GLY A 495 -9.12 -10.44 5.72
N MET A 496 -8.37 -10.52 6.81
CA MET A 496 -8.63 -11.45 7.89
C MET A 496 -9.63 -10.87 8.88
N VAL A 497 -10.68 -11.64 9.19
CA VAL A 497 -11.75 -11.25 10.12
C VAL A 497 -12.21 -12.46 10.89
N VAL A 498 -12.40 -12.29 12.21
CA VAL A 498 -12.96 -13.29 13.12
C VAL A 498 -14.04 -12.63 13.98
N ASP A 499 -15.27 -13.14 13.89
CA ASP A 499 -16.36 -12.75 14.79
C ASP A 499 -16.06 -13.28 16.20
N LEU A 500 -15.83 -12.38 17.15
CA LEU A 500 -15.47 -12.71 18.52
C LEU A 500 -16.69 -13.03 19.37
N GLY A 501 -17.81 -12.34 19.17
CA GLY A 501 -18.82 -12.38 20.22
C GLY A 501 -19.93 -11.37 20.09
N GLN A 502 -21.00 -11.69 20.78
CA GLN A 502 -21.86 -10.66 21.34
C GLN A 502 -21.41 -10.34 22.76
N ILE A 503 -21.36 -9.06 23.09
CA ILE A 503 -21.24 -8.58 24.46
C ILE A 503 -22.53 -7.89 24.87
N SER A 504 -23.00 -8.21 26.07
CA SER A 504 -24.19 -7.59 26.65
C SER A 504 -23.79 -6.40 27.52
N ARG A 505 -24.65 -5.38 27.50
CA ARG A 505 -24.55 -4.21 28.36
C ARG A 505 -24.55 -4.65 29.83
N PRO A 506 -23.60 -4.19 30.65
CA PRO A 506 -23.67 -4.38 32.09
C PRO A 506 -24.92 -3.72 32.69
N ASP A 507 -25.49 -4.35 33.72
CA ASP A 507 -26.61 -3.79 34.49
C ASP A 507 -26.22 -2.57 35.35
#